data_AF-A0A2N8U8I9-F1
#
_entry.id   AF-A0A2N8U8I9-F1
#
_cell.length_a   1.000
_cell.length_b   1.000
_cell.length_c   1.000
_cell.angle_alpha   90.00
_cell.angle_beta   90.00
_cell.angle_gamma   90.00
#
_symmetry.space_group_name_H-M   'P 1'
#
loop_
_entity.id
_entity.type
_entity.pdbx_description
1 polymer ?
#
loop_
_entity_poly.entity_id
_entity_poly.type
_entity_poly.pdbx_seq_one_letter_code
_entity_poly.pdbx_strand_id
1 'polypeptide(L)'
;MSHSKENTFGLVTYDTAYHLLCDQGSPVPLKFAYPRACFETTFHIADNLSDPRPSELEGYIDGSGKRNFMLKPDAVVTLRSLEIHVKHTEKPPVTKEDQDCVDVIVYKLPKRSISVRETWCPGKFLPINL
;
A
#
# COMPACT_ATOMS: atom_id res chain seq x y z
N MET A 1 -8.40 24.81 19.99
CA MET A 1 -9.24 23.63 19.71
C MET A 1 -8.67 22.96 18.46
N SER A 2 -7.68 22.09 18.61
CA SER A 2 -7.78 20.60 18.65
C SER A 2 -8.13 19.95 17.30
N HIS A 3 -7.05 19.51 16.63
CA HIS A 3 -6.84 18.44 15.62
C HIS A 3 -7.90 18.04 14.59
N SER A 4 -7.50 17.96 13.30
CA SER A 4 -7.86 16.81 12.44
C SER A 4 -7.19 16.85 11.04
N LYS A 5 -6.33 15.86 10.79
CA LYS A 5 -5.96 15.22 9.50
C LYS A 5 -4.89 15.90 8.63
N GLU A 6 -3.64 15.58 8.94
CA GLU A 6 -2.48 15.74 8.06
C GLU A 6 -2.70 14.91 6.78
N ASN A 7 -2.77 15.57 5.62
CA ASN A 7 -2.71 14.91 4.32
C ASN A 7 -1.26 14.50 4.05
N THR A 8 -0.92 13.23 4.30
CA THR A 8 0.37 12.66 3.91
C THR A 8 0.38 12.41 2.40
N PHE A 9 0.47 13.49 1.63
CA PHE A 9 0.64 13.47 0.17
C PHE A 9 -0.44 12.71 -0.64
N GLY A 10 -1.67 12.66 -0.16
CA GLY A 10 -2.77 11.91 -0.81
C GLY A 10 -3.14 10.62 -0.07
N LEU A 11 -2.30 10.17 0.87
CA LEU A 11 -2.71 9.16 1.85
C LEU A 11 -3.57 9.79 2.94
N VAL A 12 -4.68 9.12 3.23
CA VAL A 12 -5.63 9.55 4.27
C VAL A 12 -5.53 8.60 5.46
N THR A 13 -5.35 9.14 6.67
CA THR A 13 -5.51 8.35 7.89
C THR A 13 -6.97 7.91 8.02
N TYR A 14 -7.22 6.62 7.79
CA TYR A 14 -8.55 6.04 7.85
C TYR A 14 -8.48 4.58 8.33
N ASP A 15 -8.43 4.45 9.65
CA ASP A 15 -8.31 3.19 10.39
C ASP A 15 -9.27 2.09 9.92
N THR A 16 -10.58 2.39 9.91
CA THR A 16 -11.61 1.43 9.52
C THR A 16 -11.43 0.96 8.08
N ALA A 17 -11.08 1.87 7.16
CA ALA A 17 -10.87 1.52 5.77
C ALA A 17 -9.61 0.65 5.60
N TYR A 18 -8.52 0.99 6.29
CA TYR A 18 -7.31 0.17 6.29
C TYR A 18 -7.61 -1.26 6.79
N HIS A 19 -8.19 -1.41 7.98
CA HIS A 19 -8.44 -2.73 8.58
C HIS A 19 -9.45 -3.56 7.76
N LEU A 20 -10.47 -2.92 7.17
CA LEU A 20 -11.40 -3.60 6.26
C LEU A 20 -10.68 -4.19 5.03
N LEU A 21 -9.60 -3.57 4.58
CA LEU A 21 -8.94 -3.90 3.32
C LEU A 21 -7.67 -4.73 3.49
N CYS A 22 -6.98 -4.64 4.63
CA CYS A 22 -5.66 -5.23 4.85
C CYS A 22 -5.64 -6.32 5.94
N ASP A 23 -6.51 -6.25 6.94
CA ASP A 23 -6.44 -7.13 8.12
C ASP A 23 -7.43 -8.29 8.06
N GLN A 24 -8.10 -8.49 6.92
CA GLN A 24 -9.04 -9.59 6.76
C GLN A 24 -8.30 -10.89 6.43
N GLY A 25 -8.10 -11.73 7.46
CA GLY A 25 -7.76 -13.17 7.31
C GLY A 25 -8.90 -14.01 6.72
N SER A 26 -9.82 -13.39 5.98
CA SER A 26 -10.97 -14.00 5.32
C SER A 26 -11.25 -13.25 4.01
N PRO A 27 -11.88 -13.89 3.01
CA PRO A 27 -12.13 -13.25 1.73
C PRO A 27 -12.93 -11.96 1.91
N VAL A 28 -12.34 -10.83 1.50
CA VAL A 28 -13.03 -9.54 1.48
C VAL A 28 -14.27 -9.70 0.60
N PRO A 29 -15.47 -9.27 1.04
CA PRO A 29 -16.65 -9.31 0.18
C PRO A 29 -16.33 -8.60 -1.13
N LEU A 30 -16.57 -9.26 -2.27
CA LEU A 30 -16.22 -8.78 -3.63
C LEU A 30 -16.64 -7.32 -3.92
N LYS A 31 -17.63 -6.80 -3.20
CA LYS A 31 -18.08 -5.40 -3.30
C LYS A 31 -17.01 -4.36 -2.88
N PHE A 32 -16.00 -4.77 -2.11
CA PHE A 32 -14.89 -3.92 -1.67
C PHE A 32 -13.55 -4.33 -2.27
N ALA A 33 -13.57 -5.24 -3.25
CA ALA A 33 -12.38 -5.71 -3.91
C ALA A 33 -12.02 -4.72 -5.03
N TYR A 34 -10.92 -4.00 -4.80
CA TYR A 34 -10.22 -3.23 -5.80
C TYR A 34 -8.72 -3.49 -5.63
N PRO A 35 -7.92 -3.35 -6.71
CA PRO A 35 -6.50 -3.66 -6.66
C PRO A 35 -5.77 -2.77 -5.65
N ARG A 36 -4.90 -3.38 -4.84
CA ARG A 36 -4.13 -2.71 -3.79
C ARG A 36 -3.03 -3.60 -3.25
N ALA A 37 -2.06 -3.01 -2.55
CA ALA A 37 -1.12 -3.72 -1.68
C ALA A 37 -1.12 -3.10 -0.28
N CYS A 38 -0.96 -3.94 0.74
CA CYS A 38 -0.84 -3.53 2.14
C CYS A 38 0.60 -3.72 2.62
N PHE A 39 1.08 -2.78 3.43
CA PHE A 39 2.46 -2.70 3.86
C PHE A 39 2.54 -2.49 5.37
N GLU A 40 3.53 -3.12 5.99
CA GLU A 40 3.98 -2.85 7.35
C GLU A 40 5.42 -2.35 7.31
N THR A 41 5.72 -1.32 8.11
CA THR A 41 7.06 -0.76 8.23
C THR A 41 7.40 -0.40 9.67
N THR A 42 8.69 -0.34 9.99
CA THR A 42 9.16 0.20 11.27
C THR A 42 9.23 1.73 11.30
N PHE A 43 9.17 2.39 10.13
CA PHE A 43 9.26 3.83 10.00
C PHE A 43 7.93 4.54 10.24
N HIS A 44 7.96 5.73 10.82
CA HIS A 44 6.78 6.59 10.92
C HIS A 44 6.39 7.11 9.53
N ILE A 45 5.27 6.69 8.95
CA ILE A 45 4.95 6.97 7.54
C ILE A 45 4.94 8.48 7.23
N ALA A 46 4.25 9.29 8.05
CA ALA A 46 4.09 10.72 7.80
C ALA A 46 5.44 11.49 7.75
N ASP A 47 6.42 11.09 8.56
CA ASP A 47 7.73 11.76 8.62
C ASP A 47 8.70 11.29 7.54
N ASN A 48 8.39 10.18 6.85
CA ASN A 48 9.36 9.43 6.06
C ASN A 48 8.95 9.24 4.61
N LEU A 49 7.70 9.54 4.29
CA LEU A 49 7.20 9.53 2.93
C LEU A 49 7.69 10.76 2.18
N SER A 50 8.24 10.53 1.00
CA SER A 50 8.83 11.55 0.12
C SER A 50 8.67 11.13 -1.33
N ASP A 51 8.84 12.10 -2.23
CA ASP A 51 8.69 11.95 -3.67
C ASP A 51 7.46 11.15 -4.14
N PRO A 52 6.28 11.31 -3.52
CA PRO A 52 5.09 10.66 -4.04
C PRO A 52 4.73 11.33 -5.36
N ARG A 53 4.33 10.56 -6.37
CA ARG A 53 3.59 11.10 -7.52
C ARG A 53 2.16 11.39 -7.07
N PRO A 54 1.82 12.62 -6.64
CA PRO A 54 0.65 12.84 -5.79
C PRO A 54 -0.67 12.69 -6.55
N SER A 55 -0.64 12.86 -7.87
CA SER A 55 -1.79 12.64 -8.76
C SER A 55 -2.16 11.16 -8.92
N GLU A 56 -1.23 10.26 -8.59
CA GLU A 56 -1.38 8.80 -8.72
C GLU A 56 -1.44 8.13 -7.33
N LEU A 57 -1.16 8.88 -6.26
CA LEU A 57 -1.09 8.33 -4.91
C LEU A 57 -2.45 8.35 -4.22
N GLU A 58 -3.10 7.19 -4.23
CA GLU A 58 -4.29 6.92 -3.43
C GLU A 58 -4.03 5.78 -2.44
N GLY A 59 -4.47 5.97 -1.21
CA GLY A 59 -4.25 4.97 -0.17
C GLY A 59 -4.71 5.39 1.23
N TYR A 60 -4.55 4.46 2.17
CA TYR A 60 -4.90 4.69 3.57
C TYR A 60 -3.73 4.39 4.49
N ILE A 61 -3.62 5.15 5.57
CA ILE A 61 -2.77 4.84 6.72
C ILE A 61 -3.70 4.35 7.84
N ASP A 62 -3.26 3.33 8.58
CA ASP A 62 -3.99 2.86 9.77
C ASP A 62 -4.17 3.99 10.81
N GLY A 63 -5.08 3.80 11.77
CA GLY A 63 -5.37 4.79 12.80
C GLY A 63 -4.23 5.01 13.78
N SER A 64 -3.25 4.10 13.82
CA SER A 64 -2.00 4.32 14.52
C SER A 64 -1.19 5.46 13.89
N GLY A 65 -1.42 5.73 12.60
CA GLY A 65 -0.74 6.74 11.79
C GLY A 65 0.71 6.39 11.48
N LYS A 66 1.19 5.24 11.98
CA LYS A 66 2.61 5.05 12.22
C LYS A 66 3.24 4.06 11.28
N ARG A 67 2.69 2.85 11.15
CA ARG A 67 3.44 1.70 10.61
C ARG A 67 2.77 0.96 9.48
N ASN A 68 1.46 1.09 9.35
CA ASN A 68 0.72 0.34 8.35
C ASN A 68 0.05 1.26 7.34
N PHE A 69 0.16 0.91 6.07
CA PHE A 69 -0.47 1.65 5.00
C PHE A 69 -0.84 0.74 3.83
N MET A 70 -1.78 1.24 3.04
CA MET A 70 -2.28 0.59 1.84
C MET A 70 -2.10 1.54 0.68
N LEU A 71 -1.56 1.02 -0.43
CA LEU A 71 -1.41 1.74 -1.68
C LEU A 71 -2.24 1.08 -2.78
N LYS A 72 -2.89 1.90 -3.60
CA LYS A 72 -3.49 1.46 -4.87
C LYS A 72 -2.42 1.33 -5.98
N PRO A 73 -2.73 0.66 -7.11
CA PRO A 73 -1.88 0.65 -8.29
C PRO A 73 -1.49 2.04 -8.76
N ASP A 74 -0.42 2.08 -9.55
CA ASP A 74 0.23 3.26 -10.11
C ASP A 74 0.93 4.14 -9.06
N ALA A 75 0.84 3.77 -7.78
CA ALA A 75 1.60 4.42 -6.72
C ALA A 75 3.11 4.19 -6.89
N VAL A 76 3.85 5.31 -6.91
CA VAL A 76 5.30 5.36 -6.75
C VAL A 76 5.62 6.29 -5.60
N VAL A 77 6.22 5.76 -4.53
CA VAL A 77 6.55 6.51 -3.32
C VAL A 77 7.95 6.17 -2.82
N THR A 78 8.60 7.12 -2.17
CA THR A 78 9.85 6.90 -1.44
C THR A 78 9.59 6.93 0.06
N LEU A 79 9.88 5.84 0.75
CA LEU A 79 9.87 5.75 2.21
C LEU A 79 11.33 5.61 2.68
N ARG A 80 11.92 6.69 3.22
CA ARG A 80 13.36 6.75 3.57
C ARG A 80 14.26 6.36 2.38
N SER A 81 14.87 5.18 2.44
CA SER A 81 15.77 4.62 1.44
C SER A 81 15.11 3.52 0.61
N LEU A 82 13.78 3.44 0.64
CA LEU A 82 12.98 2.46 -0.10
C LEU A 82 12.14 3.20 -1.15
N GLU A 83 12.26 2.81 -2.40
CA GLU A 83 11.38 3.26 -3.47
C GLU A 83 10.39 2.13 -3.77
N ILE A 84 9.10 2.38 -3.54
CA ILE A 84 8.02 1.40 -3.62
C ILE A 84 7.19 1.69 -4.87
N HIS A 85 7.00 0.65 -5.68
CA HIS A 85 6.17 0.68 -6.87
C HIS A 85 5.04 -0.33 -6.70
N VAL A 86 3.81 0.13 -6.86
CA VAL A 86 2.62 -0.74 -6.92
C VAL A 86 2.04 -0.63 -8.31
N LYS A 87 1.92 -1.75 -9.01
CA LYS A 87 1.48 -1.80 -10.40
C LYS A 87 0.33 -2.77 -10.57
N HIS A 88 -0.51 -2.51 -11.55
CA HIS A 88 -1.42 -3.53 -12.04
C HIS A 88 -0.64 -4.77 -12.50
N THR A 89 -1.20 -5.96 -12.27
CA THR A 89 -0.65 -7.19 -12.79
C THR A 89 -0.71 -7.17 -14.32
N GLU A 90 0.41 -7.46 -14.98
CA GLU A 90 0.45 -7.57 -16.45
C GLU A 90 -0.18 -8.88 -16.94
N LYS A 91 -0.30 -9.88 -16.05
CA LYS A 91 -0.86 -11.19 -16.38
C LYS A 91 -2.39 -11.12 -16.34
N PRO A 92 -3.08 -11.72 -17.33
CA PRO A 92 -4.52 -11.86 -17.26
C PRO A 92 -4.93 -12.61 -15.99
N PRO A 93 -5.95 -12.12 -15.27
CA PRO A 93 -6.45 -12.78 -14.07
C PRO A 93 -7.03 -14.16 -14.45
N VAL A 94 -6.63 -15.20 -13.72
CA VAL A 94 -7.12 -16.58 -13.95
C VAL A 94 -8.47 -16.77 -13.25
N THR A 95 -8.63 -16.15 -12.09
CA THR A 95 -9.85 -16.12 -11.28
C THR A 95 -10.36 -14.68 -11.08
N LYS A 96 -11.59 -14.50 -10.60
CA LYS A 96 -12.12 -13.15 -10.30
C LYS A 96 -11.33 -12.48 -9.19
N GLU A 97 -10.87 -13.28 -8.24
CA GLU A 97 -10.06 -12.84 -7.10
C GLU A 97 -8.68 -12.33 -7.53
N ASP A 98 -8.18 -12.82 -8.67
CA ASP A 98 -6.89 -12.37 -9.22
C ASP A 98 -6.97 -10.97 -9.87
N GLN A 99 -8.18 -10.46 -10.12
CA GLN A 99 -8.38 -9.12 -10.72
C GLN A 99 -7.90 -7.99 -9.80
N ASP A 100 -7.89 -8.25 -8.49
CA ASP A 100 -7.52 -7.27 -7.48
C ASP A 100 -6.10 -7.47 -6.95
N CYS A 101 -5.33 -8.36 -7.58
CA CYS A 101 -3.91 -8.49 -7.29
C CYS A 101 -3.12 -7.34 -7.91
N VAL A 102 -1.99 -7.02 -7.29
CA VAL A 102 -1.04 -6.01 -7.78
C VAL A 102 0.37 -6.56 -7.71
N ASP A 103 1.23 -6.11 -8.62
CA ASP A 103 2.65 -6.39 -8.57
C ASP A 103 3.37 -5.29 -7.79
N VAL A 104 4.15 -5.70 -6.79
CA VAL A 104 4.92 -4.81 -5.94
C VAL A 104 6.40 -5.01 -6.17
N ILE A 105 7.10 -3.89 -6.38
CA ILE A 105 8.56 -3.87 -6.43
C ILE A 105 9.06 -2.80 -5.47
N VAL A 106 9.97 -3.19 -4.58
CA VAL A 106 10.65 -2.27 -3.67
C VAL A 106 12.14 -2.26 -3.98
N TYR A 107 12.70 -1.07 -4.16
CA TYR A 107 14.12 -0.85 -4.40
C TYR A 107 14.79 -0.18 -3.20
N LYS A 108 15.98 -0.67 -2.82
CA LYS A 108 16.87 0.01 -1.87
C LYS A 108 17.70 1.08 -2.57
N LEU A 109 17.54 2.32 -2.15
CA LEU A 109 18.29 3.49 -2.63
C LEU A 109 19.65 3.63 -1.90
N PRO A 110 20.65 4.30 -2.52
CA PRO A 110 20.62 4.90 -3.87
C PRO A 110 20.91 3.90 -4.98
N LYS A 111 21.37 2.67 -4.68
CA LYS A 111 21.79 1.69 -5.69
C LYS A 111 20.65 1.11 -6.53
N ARG A 112 19.39 1.34 -6.12
CA ARG A 112 18.17 0.76 -6.71
C ARG A 112 18.25 -0.77 -6.84
N SER A 113 18.76 -1.44 -5.80
CA SER A 113 18.73 -2.91 -5.74
C SER A 113 17.36 -3.39 -5.26
N ILE A 114 16.76 -4.35 -5.95
CA ILE A 114 15.46 -4.93 -5.58
C ILE A 114 15.57 -5.61 -4.21
N SER A 115 14.70 -5.25 -3.27
CA SER A 115 14.55 -5.90 -1.97
C SER A 115 13.25 -6.69 -1.83
N VAL A 116 12.19 -6.28 -2.52
CA VAL A 116 10.92 -7.00 -2.59
C VAL A 116 10.49 -7.06 -4.05
N ARG A 117 10.02 -8.23 -4.48
CA ARG A 117 9.36 -8.43 -5.77
C ARG A 117 8.33 -9.54 -5.62
N GLU A 118 7.07 -9.15 -5.50
CA GLU A 118 5.98 -10.10 -5.27
C GLU A 118 4.65 -9.58 -5.81
N THR A 119 3.70 -10.51 -5.96
CA THR A 119 2.31 -10.18 -6.28
C THR A 119 1.50 -10.25 -5.00
N TRP A 120 0.82 -9.16 -4.63
CA TRP A 120 -0.03 -9.09 -3.45
C TRP A 120 -1.50 -9.17 -3.87
N CYS A 121 -2.29 -10.00 -3.19
CA CYS A 121 -3.71 -10.20 -3.49
C CYS A 121 -4.58 -10.05 -2.23
N PRO A 122 -5.74 -9.38 -2.32
CA PRO A 122 -6.70 -9.28 -1.24
C PRO A 122 -7.10 -10.65 -0.64
N GLY A 123 -7.13 -10.73 0.68
CA GLY A 123 -7.65 -11.90 1.42
C GLY A 123 -6.77 -13.15 1.43
N LYS A 124 -5.62 -13.15 0.75
CA LYS A 124 -4.68 -14.30 0.75
C LYS A 124 -3.33 -14.02 1.41
N PHE A 125 -2.94 -12.75 1.57
CA PHE A 125 -1.60 -12.37 2.00
C PHE A 125 -1.61 -11.43 3.20
N LEU A 126 -0.58 -11.58 4.05
CA LEU A 126 -0.23 -10.62 5.09
C LEU A 126 0.32 -9.33 4.44
N PRO A 127 0.39 -8.21 5.17
CA PRO A 127 1.09 -7.02 4.70
C PRO A 127 2.54 -7.30 4.33
N ILE A 128 3.04 -6.59 3.31
CA ILE A 128 4.43 -6.62 2.88
C ILE A 128 5.29 -5.92 3.92
N ASN A 129 6.30 -6.61 4.45
CA ASN A 129 7.21 -6.03 5.44
C ASN A 129 8.38 -5.31 4.75
N LEU A 130 8.59 -4.04 5.10
CA LEU A 130 9.54 -3.10 4.47
C LEU A 130 10.81 -2.84 5.29
#